data_AF-A0A6V7HHA7-F1
#
_entry.id   AF-A0A6V7HHA7-F1
#
_cell.length_a   1.000
_cell.length_b   1.000
_cell.length_c   1.000
_cell.angle_alpha   90.00
_cell.angle_beta   90.00
_cell.angle_gamma   90.00
#
_symmetry.space_group_name_H-M   'P 1'
#
loop_
_entity.id
_entity.type
_entity.pdbx_description
1 polymer ?
#
loop_
_entity_poly.entity_id
_entity_poly.type
_entity_poly.pdbx_seq_one_letter_code
_entity_poly.pdbx_strand_id
1 'polypeptide(L)'
;QTFTMLHSIFYESHQCENNEKNFKSIVEEMVKEISNQSSCIVFVSDSVYRNFIDIKNIKGFSTTLKYEIALRDNEQFLRPRRRIQRILTEGKAVDCRAYVILIANGFLAAEFLRYTE
;
A
#
# COMPACT_ATOMS: atom_id res chain seq x y z
N GLN A 1 -25.14 8.56 -44.41
CA GLN A 1 -25.06 7.73 -43.20
C GLN A 1 -23.94 8.29 -42.36
N THR A 2 -24.29 8.90 -41.24
CA THR A 2 -23.40 9.71 -40.42
C THR A 2 -23.00 8.86 -39.22
N PHE A 3 -21.72 8.47 -39.13
CA PHE A 3 -21.18 7.77 -37.98
C PHE A 3 -20.73 8.81 -36.94
N THR A 4 -21.49 8.92 -35.85
CA THR A 4 -21.07 9.56 -34.61
C THR A 4 -20.03 8.69 -33.92
N MET A 5 -18.83 9.23 -33.68
CA MET A 5 -17.78 8.57 -32.90
C MET A 5 -17.63 9.27 -31.55
N LEU A 6 -17.53 8.44 -30.52
CA LEU A 6 -17.76 8.68 -29.10
C LEU A 6 -16.84 9.73 -28.45
N HIS A 7 -17.47 10.47 -27.52
CA HIS A 7 -16.94 11.05 -26.28
C HIS A 7 -15.42 10.93 -26.07
N SER A 8 -14.70 12.02 -26.33
CA SER A 8 -13.36 12.22 -25.80
C SER A 8 -13.45 12.33 -24.28
N ILE A 9 -12.92 11.32 -23.58
CA ILE A 9 -12.67 11.40 -22.15
C ILE A 9 -11.59 12.48 -21.98
N PHE A 10 -12.02 13.65 -21.50
CA PHE A 10 -11.15 14.74 -21.07
C PHE A 10 -10.22 14.19 -19.97
N TYR A 11 -8.98 13.89 -20.30
CA TYR A 11 -7.91 13.97 -19.31
C TYR A 11 -7.76 15.46 -19.01
N GLU A 12 -8.34 15.92 -17.91
CA GLU A 12 -7.94 17.20 -17.32
C GLU A 12 -6.42 17.16 -17.19
N SER A 13 -5.75 18.07 -17.90
CA SER A 13 -4.35 18.35 -17.70
C SER A 13 -4.18 18.79 -16.25
N HIS A 14 -3.91 17.84 -15.37
CA HIS A 14 -3.46 18.13 -14.03
C HIS A 14 -2.17 18.92 -14.24
N GLN A 15 -2.24 20.23 -14.03
CA GLN A 15 -1.03 21.03 -13.87
C GLN A 15 -0.24 20.33 -12.78
N CYS A 16 0.93 19.80 -13.14
CA CYS A 16 1.91 19.41 -12.15
C CYS A 16 2.30 20.70 -11.43
N GLU A 17 1.55 21.07 -10.39
CA GLU A 17 2.03 22.03 -9.41
C GLU A 17 3.38 21.50 -8.96
N ASN A 18 4.42 22.27 -9.26
CA ASN A 18 5.79 21.94 -8.92
C ASN A 18 6.00 22.19 -7.41
N ASN A 19 5.17 21.55 -6.58
CA ASN A 19 5.45 21.36 -5.18
C ASN A 19 6.49 20.25 -5.15
N GLU A 20 7.70 20.54 -4.67
CA GLU A 20 8.72 19.53 -4.34
C GLU A 20 8.27 18.64 -3.17
N LYS A 21 7.06 18.06 -3.24
CA LYS A 21 6.65 16.98 -2.37
C LYS A 21 7.50 15.78 -2.74
N ASN A 22 8.47 15.48 -1.89
CA ASN A 22 9.23 14.24 -2.01
C ASN A 22 8.27 13.04 -1.96
N PHE A 23 8.70 11.90 -2.54
CA PHE A 23 7.90 10.67 -2.58
C PHE A 23 7.35 10.29 -1.21
N LYS A 24 8.08 10.60 -0.13
CA LYS A 24 7.65 10.30 1.24
C LYS A 24 6.39 11.06 1.62
N SER A 25 6.34 12.36 1.36
CA SER A 25 5.16 13.19 1.63
C SER A 25 3.93 12.68 0.89
N ILE A 26 4.09 12.22 -0.35
CA ILE A 26 2.98 11.68 -1.16
C ILE A 26 2.43 10.42 -0.51
N VAL A 27 3.30 9.48 -0.13
CA VAL A 27 2.83 8.23 0.47
C VAL A 27 2.27 8.46 1.87
N GLU A 28 2.83 9.37 2.67
CA GLU A 28 2.24 9.75 3.96
C GLU A 28 0.84 10.34 3.81
N GLU A 29 0.61 11.16 2.79
CA GLU A 29 -0.71 11.72 2.46
C GLU A 29 -1.70 10.63 2.04
N MET A 30 -1.28 9.70 1.16
CA MET A 30 -2.09 8.53 0.76
C MET A 30 -2.44 7.63 1.94
N VAL A 31 -1.46 7.27 2.77
CA VAL A 31 -1.68 6.45 3.97
C VAL A 31 -2.68 7.15 4.90
N LYS A 32 -2.60 8.48 4.99
CA LYS A 32 -3.51 9.26 5.81
C LYS A 32 -4.93 9.24 5.30
N GLU A 33 -5.12 9.41 4.01
CA GLU A 33 -6.44 9.36 3.38
C GLU A 33 -7.09 7.98 3.52
N ILE A 34 -6.35 6.91 3.19
CA ILE A 34 -6.83 5.52 3.32
C ILE A 34 -7.25 5.20 4.75
N SER A 35 -6.45 5.61 5.71
CA SER A 35 -6.67 5.28 7.13
C SER A 35 -7.82 6.08 7.74
N ASN A 36 -8.23 7.22 7.17
CA ASN A 36 -9.45 7.93 7.56
C ASN A 36 -10.73 7.22 7.09
N GLN A 37 -10.62 6.39 6.05
CA GLN A 37 -11.75 5.68 5.44
C GLN A 37 -11.81 4.20 5.85
N SER A 38 -10.79 3.71 6.56
CA SER A 38 -10.65 2.30 6.94
C SER A 38 -10.39 2.14 8.44
N SER A 39 -10.99 1.11 9.05
CA SER A 39 -10.78 0.74 10.46
C SER A 39 -9.42 0.07 10.70
N CYS A 40 -8.73 -0.33 9.64
CA CYS A 40 -7.42 -0.95 9.70
C CYS A 40 -6.59 -0.65 8.44
N ILE A 41 -5.28 -0.89 8.51
CA ILE A 41 -4.38 -0.81 7.35
C ILE A 41 -3.25 -1.82 7.49
N VAL A 42 -2.91 -2.49 6.40
CA VAL A 42 -1.75 -3.38 6.30
C VAL A 42 -0.68 -2.70 5.45
N PHE A 43 0.45 -2.38 6.07
CA PHE A 43 1.60 -1.84 5.38
C PHE A 43 2.63 -2.94 5.11
N VAL A 44 3.03 -3.06 3.85
CA VAL A 44 4.01 -4.06 3.40
C VAL A 44 5.18 -3.32 2.79
N SER A 45 6.40 -3.60 3.26
CA SER A 45 7.62 -3.00 2.73
C SER A 45 8.76 -4.00 2.62
N ASP A 46 9.66 -3.80 1.66
CA ASP A 46 10.93 -4.49 1.59
C ASP A 46 12.04 -3.71 2.31
N SER A 47 13.29 -4.17 2.19
CA SER A 47 14.45 -3.53 2.82
C SER A 47 14.68 -2.08 2.38
N VAL A 48 14.31 -1.74 1.13
CA VAL A 48 14.46 -0.39 0.56
C VAL A 48 13.48 0.58 1.24
N TYR A 49 12.24 0.15 1.46
CA TYR A 49 11.19 1.02 2.01
C TYR A 49 10.89 0.78 3.51
N ARG A 50 11.61 -0.12 4.19
CA ARG A 50 11.32 -0.52 5.57
C ARG A 50 11.21 0.63 6.56
N ASN A 51 12.05 1.65 6.41
CA ASN A 51 12.08 2.84 7.28
C ASN A 51 11.56 4.10 6.55
N PHE A 52 10.90 3.93 5.42
CA PHE A 52 10.45 5.04 4.59
C PHE A 52 9.35 5.83 5.29
N ILE A 53 8.42 5.13 5.94
CA ILE A 53 7.26 5.69 6.63
C ILE A 53 7.14 5.08 8.03
N ASP A 54 6.89 5.93 9.02
CA ASP A 54 6.60 5.50 10.39
C ASP A 54 5.09 5.37 10.60
N ILE A 55 4.51 4.24 10.18
CA ILE A 55 3.06 4.00 10.25
C ILE A 55 2.54 4.12 11.69
N LYS A 56 3.36 3.78 12.69
CA LYS A 56 2.95 3.82 14.11
C LYS A 56 2.70 5.26 14.56
N ASN A 57 3.55 6.19 14.12
CA ASN A 57 3.53 7.58 14.57
C ASN A 57 2.79 8.56 13.66
N ILE A 58 2.16 8.10 12.56
CA ILE A 58 1.36 9.02 11.74
C ILE A 58 0.16 9.53 12.56
N LYS A 59 0.06 10.86 12.69
CA LYS A 59 -0.97 11.56 13.48
C LYS A 59 -2.36 11.38 12.85
N GLY A 60 -3.36 11.13 13.69
CA GLY A 60 -4.77 10.99 13.26
C GLY A 60 -5.33 9.56 13.32
N PHE A 61 -4.49 8.56 13.60
CA PHE A 61 -4.87 7.13 13.56
C PHE A 61 -4.96 6.47 14.93
N SER A 62 -5.47 7.17 15.94
CA SER A 62 -5.58 6.56 17.28
C SER A 62 -6.54 5.37 17.33
N THR A 63 -7.46 5.25 16.37
CA THR A 63 -8.49 4.19 16.30
C THR A 63 -8.25 3.16 15.19
N THR A 64 -7.40 3.44 14.20
CA THR A 64 -7.12 2.53 13.08
C THR A 64 -6.13 1.45 13.50
N LEU A 65 -6.47 0.16 13.30
CA LEU A 65 -5.55 -0.95 13.52
C LEU A 65 -4.44 -0.94 12.46
N LYS A 66 -3.18 -1.03 12.89
CA LYS A 66 -2.01 -0.92 12.00
C LYS A 66 -1.21 -2.20 12.02
N TYR A 67 -1.10 -2.84 10.86
CA TYR A 67 -0.29 -4.03 10.67
C TYR A 67 0.91 -3.72 9.79
N GLU A 68 2.07 -4.27 10.13
CA GLU A 68 3.33 -4.00 9.44
C GLU A 68 4.07 -5.30 9.08
N ILE A 69 4.22 -5.52 7.78
CA ILE A 69 4.94 -6.64 7.17
C ILE A 69 6.21 -6.10 6.52
N ALA A 70 7.36 -6.31 7.17
CA ALA A 70 8.66 -6.02 6.59
C ALA A 70 9.24 -7.29 5.94
N LEU A 71 9.22 -7.38 4.61
CA LEU A 71 9.78 -8.45 3.80
C LEU A 71 11.31 -8.42 3.83
N ARG A 72 11.93 -9.60 3.80
CA ARG A 72 13.38 -9.74 3.59
C ARG A 72 13.67 -9.91 2.12
N ASP A 73 14.87 -9.53 1.69
CA ASP A 73 15.30 -9.71 0.29
C ASP A 73 15.28 -11.18 -0.17
N ASN A 74 15.43 -12.10 0.79
CA ASN A 74 15.35 -13.55 0.58
C ASN A 74 14.09 -14.18 1.19
N GLU A 75 12.99 -13.43 1.27
CA GLU A 75 11.71 -13.99 1.73
C GLU A 75 11.29 -15.16 0.83
N GLN A 76 10.87 -16.27 1.44
CA GLN A 76 10.36 -17.43 0.72
C GLN A 76 8.88 -17.63 1.02
N PHE A 77 8.03 -17.39 0.02
CA PHE A 77 6.58 -17.50 0.18
C PHE A 77 6.04 -18.93 0.10
N LEU A 78 6.88 -19.91 -0.23
CA LEU A 78 6.56 -21.34 -0.03
C LEU A 78 6.47 -21.72 1.46
N ARG A 79 7.25 -21.03 2.32
CA ARG A 79 7.27 -21.21 3.78
C ARG A 79 7.45 -19.86 4.46
N PRO A 80 6.44 -18.98 4.39
CA PRO A 80 6.56 -17.62 4.87
C PRO A 80 6.75 -17.63 6.38
N ARG A 81 7.45 -16.60 6.89
CA ARG A 81 7.67 -16.45 8.33
C ARG A 81 6.32 -16.43 9.06
N ARG A 82 6.26 -17.09 10.22
CA ARG A 82 5.05 -17.13 11.09
C ARG A 82 4.45 -15.76 11.35
N ARG A 83 5.27 -14.71 11.42
CA ARG A 83 4.80 -13.32 11.60
C ARG A 83 3.97 -12.82 10.41
N ILE A 84 4.39 -13.10 9.17
CA ILE A 84 3.65 -12.72 7.97
C ILE A 84 2.30 -13.45 7.94
N GLN A 85 2.33 -14.76 8.16
CA GLN A 85 1.12 -15.60 8.25
C GLN A 85 0.15 -15.08 9.30
N ARG A 86 0.67 -14.77 10.51
CA ARG A 86 -0.14 -14.23 11.61
C ARG A 86 -0.81 -12.92 11.22
N ILE A 87 -0.04 -11.95 10.71
CA ILE A 87 -0.57 -10.64 10.33
C ILE A 87 -1.66 -10.77 9.26
N LEU A 88 -1.43 -11.58 8.24
CA LEU A 88 -2.43 -11.78 7.18
C LEU A 88 -3.68 -12.48 7.71
N THR A 89 -3.53 -13.45 8.63
CA THR A 89 -4.65 -14.14 9.27
C THR A 89 -5.45 -13.19 10.17
N GLU A 90 -4.78 -12.40 11.00
CA GLU A 90 -5.38 -11.39 11.86
C GLU A 90 -6.09 -10.31 11.03
N GLY A 91 -5.45 -9.84 9.95
CA GLY A 91 -6.04 -8.90 8.99
C GLY A 91 -7.30 -9.45 8.33
N LYS A 92 -7.29 -10.70 7.86
CA LYS A 92 -8.49 -11.37 7.31
C LYS A 92 -9.60 -11.51 8.38
N ALA A 93 -9.25 -11.82 9.62
CA ALA A 93 -10.22 -11.98 10.72
C ALA A 93 -10.97 -10.69 11.09
N VAL A 94 -10.35 -9.53 10.86
CA VAL A 94 -10.98 -8.21 11.09
C VAL A 94 -11.50 -7.56 9.79
N ASP A 95 -11.60 -8.34 8.70
CA ASP A 95 -11.99 -7.87 7.36
C ASP A 95 -11.17 -6.66 6.88
N CYS A 96 -9.84 -6.74 7.03
CA CYS A 96 -8.96 -5.66 6.65
C CYS A 96 -8.71 -5.60 5.14
N ARG A 97 -9.21 -4.53 4.50
CA ARG A 97 -9.18 -4.35 3.04
C ARG A 97 -8.25 -3.25 2.55
N ALA A 98 -7.64 -2.48 3.45
CA ALA A 98 -6.71 -1.41 3.10
C ALA A 98 -5.26 -1.91 3.13
N TYR A 99 -4.59 -1.88 1.98
CA TYR A 99 -3.19 -2.28 1.83
C TYR A 99 -2.38 -1.15 1.21
N VAL A 100 -1.19 -0.91 1.76
CA VAL A 100 -0.16 -0.08 1.13
C VAL A 100 1.08 -0.94 1.00
N ILE A 101 1.49 -1.21 -0.23
CA ILE A 101 2.57 -2.14 -0.56
C ILE A 101 3.67 -1.38 -1.29
N LEU A 102 4.82 -1.23 -0.64
CA LEU A 102 6.02 -0.60 -1.21
C LEU A 102 7.14 -1.63 -1.33
N ILE A 103 7.34 -2.17 -2.52
CA ILE A 103 8.37 -3.16 -2.78
C ILE A 103 9.13 -2.72 -4.03
N ALA A 104 10.44 -2.51 -3.90
CA ALA A 104 11.30 -2.11 -5.00
C ALA A 104 11.58 -3.30 -5.94
N ASN A 105 11.66 -4.52 -5.40
CA ASN A 105 11.88 -5.73 -6.17
C ASN A 105 10.57 -6.28 -6.75
N GLY A 106 10.37 -6.12 -8.06
CA GLY A 106 9.16 -6.60 -8.76
C GLY A 106 8.92 -8.11 -8.68
N PHE A 107 9.98 -8.93 -8.61
CA PHE A 107 9.84 -10.38 -8.42
C PHE A 107 9.29 -10.69 -7.02
N LEU A 108 9.87 -10.07 -5.98
CA LEU A 108 9.40 -10.21 -4.60
C LEU A 108 7.95 -9.74 -4.44
N ALA A 109 7.58 -8.65 -5.12
CA ALA A 109 6.21 -8.14 -5.14
C ALA A 109 5.23 -9.16 -5.75
N ALA A 110 5.57 -9.73 -6.90
CA ALA A 110 4.74 -10.74 -7.55
C ALA A 110 4.56 -12.01 -6.69
N GLU A 111 5.64 -12.49 -6.06
CA GLU A 111 5.54 -13.65 -5.16
C GLU A 111 4.69 -13.36 -3.92
N PHE A 112 4.82 -12.18 -3.33
CA PHE A 112 4.00 -11.76 -2.20
C PHE A 112 2.51 -11.73 -2.58
N LEU A 113 2.17 -11.06 -3.70
CA LEU A 113 0.78 -10.93 -4.14
C LEU A 113 0.14 -12.29 -4.40
N ARG A 114 0.83 -13.18 -5.12
CA ARG A 114 0.35 -14.54 -5.39
C ARG A 114 0.13 -15.37 -4.12
N TYR A 115 0.92 -15.11 -3.08
CA TYR A 115 0.75 -15.79 -1.79
C TYR A 115 -0.44 -15.24 -0.98
N THR A 116 -0.80 -13.97 -1.17
CA THR A 116 -1.88 -13.32 -0.40
C THR A 116 -3.28 -13.52 -0.96
N GLU A 117 -3.40 -13.81 -2.27
CA GLU A 117 -4.65 -14.27 -2.91
C GLU A 117 -5.24 -15.49 -2.18
#